data_AF-A0A7C7YZU6-F1
#
_entry.id   AF-A0A7C7YZU6-F1
#
_cell.length_a   1.000
_cell.length_b   1.000
_cell.length_c   1.000
_cell.angle_alpha   90.00
_cell.angle_beta   90.00
_cell.angle_gamma   90.00
#
_symmetry.space_group_name_H-M   'P 1'
#
loop_
_entity.id
_entity.type
_entity.pdbx_description
1 polymer ?
#
loop_
_entity_poly.entity_id
_entity_poly.type
_entity_poly.pdbx_seq_one_letter_code
_entity_poly.pdbx_strand_id
1 'polypeptide(L)'
;MKNIKPFNLRNHSGFSIRSDDFTGQHVVFCCVPLGALPVFSFETNKFAQLVSRLGSRNVRVVVITQGGLGANQDFAMRIGGSIDVLLDADGTVSQMLRSVCGQDRVDCQAFFSVLGPMGKLVKWLDAGDLEDGLEALNDYFSAKRLIGDRVPNVPLQQFEHGKVLTRSSREWFAEKRVVVFGVPGAFTPVCNLEHLPGYIAAAGQMHARGVDQVVCIAVNDAYVMDAWARATKTPSKVAMLADGSGRFTRGMGLSLDLSGAGLGMRSRRYAMLVEGGVIIHMNVEAGFDVRVSGATSMLQLLNH
;
A
#
# COMPACT_ATOMS: atom_id res chain seq x y z
N MET A 1 -0.26 -9.98 -9.70
CA MET A 1 -0.63 -8.58 -9.99
C MET A 1 -0.86 -8.44 -11.48
N LYS A 2 -1.91 -7.73 -11.92
CA LYS A 2 -2.29 -7.68 -13.34
C LYS A 2 -1.65 -6.47 -14.03
N ASN A 3 -1.26 -6.66 -15.29
CA ASN A 3 -0.76 -5.59 -16.14
C ASN A 3 -1.95 -4.84 -16.76
N ILE A 4 -1.85 -3.52 -16.84
CA ILE A 4 -2.77 -2.74 -17.68
C ILE A 4 -2.36 -2.89 -19.15
N LYS A 5 -3.33 -2.81 -20.06
CA LYS A 5 -3.03 -2.73 -21.49
C LYS A 5 -2.47 -1.34 -21.80
N PRO A 6 -1.53 -1.22 -22.76
CA PRO A 6 -1.05 0.08 -23.19
C PRO A 6 -2.20 0.97 -23.65
N PHE A 7 -2.13 2.26 -23.32
CA PHE A 7 -3.09 3.26 -23.78
C PHE A 7 -2.37 4.55 -24.16
N ASN A 8 -3.06 5.37 -24.94
CA ASN A 8 -2.61 6.71 -25.30
C ASN A 8 -3.81 7.66 -25.30
N LEU A 9 -3.86 8.58 -24.34
CA LEU A 9 -4.92 9.58 -24.21
C LEU A 9 -4.34 10.98 -24.37
N ARG A 10 -5.21 11.96 -24.64
CA ARG A 10 -4.81 13.38 -24.62
C ARG A 10 -5.11 13.99 -23.27
N ASN A 11 -4.18 14.78 -22.75
CA ASN A 11 -4.46 15.59 -21.56
C ASN A 11 -5.21 16.88 -21.91
N HIS A 12 -5.66 17.60 -20.88
CA HIS A 12 -6.31 18.91 -20.96
C HIS A 12 -5.52 19.98 -21.76
N SER A 13 -4.19 19.84 -21.86
CA SER A 13 -3.34 20.72 -22.67
C SER A 13 -3.16 20.25 -24.12
N GLY A 14 -3.78 19.13 -24.50
CA GLY A 14 -3.70 18.53 -25.83
C GLY A 14 -2.50 17.62 -26.07
N PHE A 15 -1.65 17.40 -25.07
CA PHE A 15 -0.49 16.52 -25.17
C PHE A 15 -0.90 15.05 -25.08
N SER A 16 -0.20 14.22 -25.86
CA SER A 16 -0.33 12.77 -25.80
C SER A 16 0.32 12.23 -24.52
N ILE A 17 -0.43 11.48 -23.72
CA ILE A 17 0.02 10.81 -22.50
C ILE A 17 -0.19 9.32 -22.67
N ARG A 18 0.89 8.55 -22.56
CA ARG A 18 0.90 7.10 -22.73
C ARG A 18 1.02 6.41 -21.38
N SER A 19 0.57 5.16 -21.31
CA SER A 19 0.75 4.30 -20.12
C SER A 19 2.20 4.22 -19.64
N ASP A 20 3.17 4.31 -20.56
CA ASP A 20 4.59 4.13 -20.26
C ASP A 20 5.23 5.39 -19.64
N ASP A 21 4.59 6.56 -19.79
CA ASP A 21 5.03 7.84 -19.22
C ASP A 21 4.88 7.85 -17.67
N PHE A 22 4.32 6.78 -17.11
CA PHE A 22 4.06 6.56 -15.69
C PHE A 22 5.04 5.56 -15.03
N THR A 23 5.96 4.98 -15.80
CA THR A 23 6.96 4.06 -15.27
C THR A 23 7.86 4.74 -14.23
N GLY A 24 8.24 4.01 -13.17
CA GLY A 24 9.16 4.50 -12.13
C GLY A 24 8.53 5.29 -10.97
N GLN A 25 7.22 5.53 -10.98
CA GLN A 25 6.51 6.19 -9.87
C GLN A 25 5.16 5.53 -9.60
N HIS A 26 4.58 5.81 -8.43
CA HIS A 26 3.19 5.44 -8.17
C HIS A 26 2.26 6.33 -8.97
N VAL A 27 1.22 5.75 -9.56
CA VAL A 27 0.20 6.51 -10.27
C VAL A 27 -1.18 6.13 -9.77
N VAL A 28 -1.93 7.13 -9.33
CA VAL A 28 -3.34 7.03 -8.98
C VAL A 28 -4.14 7.51 -10.19
N PHE A 29 -4.89 6.61 -10.82
CA PHE A 29 -5.90 6.98 -11.81
C PHE A 29 -7.25 7.14 -11.13
N CYS A 30 -7.81 8.34 -11.21
CA CYS A 30 -9.15 8.68 -10.75
C CYS A 30 -10.09 8.72 -11.95
N CYS A 31 -10.87 7.67 -12.17
CA CYS A 31 -11.84 7.60 -13.26
C CYS A 31 -13.18 8.17 -12.79
N VAL A 32 -13.67 9.20 -13.47
CA VAL A 32 -14.90 9.93 -13.13
C VAL A 32 -15.87 9.86 -14.32
N PRO A 33 -17.17 9.57 -14.11
CA PRO A 33 -18.15 9.45 -15.18
C PRO A 33 -18.42 10.79 -15.89
N LEU A 34 -19.06 10.67 -17.05
CA LEU A 34 -19.34 11.78 -17.98
C LEU A 34 -20.08 12.93 -17.27
N GLY A 35 -19.43 14.08 -17.14
CA GLY A 35 -20.00 15.31 -16.55
C GLY A 35 -19.88 15.46 -15.03
N ALA A 36 -19.29 14.52 -14.30
CA ALA A 36 -19.25 14.52 -12.83
C ALA A 36 -17.98 15.13 -12.21
N LEU A 37 -17.40 16.16 -12.85
CA LEU A 37 -16.26 16.86 -12.25
C LEU A 37 -16.74 17.75 -11.10
N PRO A 38 -16.20 17.59 -9.87
CA PRO A 38 -16.65 18.37 -8.75
C PRO A 38 -16.39 19.86 -8.98
N VAL A 39 -17.32 20.69 -8.53
CA VAL A 39 -17.19 22.15 -8.53
C VAL A 39 -16.80 22.57 -7.13
N PHE A 40 -15.54 22.97 -6.95
CA PHE A 40 -15.01 23.53 -5.71
C PHE A 40 -14.45 24.93 -5.96
N SER A 41 -14.48 25.77 -4.92
CA SER A 41 -13.86 27.10 -4.95
C SER A 41 -12.34 26.99 -4.72
N PHE A 42 -11.58 28.00 -5.15
CA PHE A 42 -10.13 28.04 -4.94
C PHE A 42 -9.75 28.09 -3.44
N GLU A 43 -10.61 28.68 -2.60
CA GLU A 43 -10.39 28.85 -1.16
C GLU A 43 -10.63 27.56 -0.35
N THR A 44 -11.48 26.65 -0.84
CA THR A 44 -11.77 25.36 -0.19
C THR A 44 -11.45 24.18 -1.11
N ASN A 45 -10.24 24.16 -1.68
CA ASN A 45 -9.82 23.08 -2.56
C ASN A 45 -9.17 21.92 -1.79
N LYS A 46 -9.99 21.15 -1.04
CA LYS A 46 -9.55 19.96 -0.29
C LYS A 46 -8.93 18.93 -1.23
N PHE A 47 -9.53 18.72 -2.41
CA PHE A 47 -8.96 17.87 -3.46
C PHE A 47 -7.49 18.24 -3.81
N ALA A 48 -7.18 19.50 -4.09
CA ALA A 48 -5.81 19.93 -4.41
C ALA A 48 -4.83 19.68 -3.25
N GLN A 49 -5.27 19.85 -2.00
CA GLN A 49 -4.45 19.51 -0.83
C GLN A 49 -4.16 18.01 -0.75
N LEU A 50 -5.17 17.16 -1.01
CA LEU A 50 -5.02 15.71 -1.04
C LEU A 50 -4.07 15.26 -2.16
N VAL A 51 -4.20 15.84 -3.36
CA VAL A 51 -3.28 15.60 -4.49
C VAL A 51 -1.86 16.04 -4.15
N SER A 52 -1.67 17.23 -3.58
CA SER A 52 -0.35 17.74 -3.19
C SER A 52 0.34 16.84 -2.17
N ARG A 53 -0.41 16.36 -1.17
CA ARG A 53 0.08 15.36 -0.20
C ARG A 53 0.55 14.08 -0.88
N LEU A 54 -0.19 13.56 -1.87
CA LEU A 54 0.23 12.40 -2.67
C LEU A 54 1.48 12.72 -3.51
N GLY A 55 1.51 13.88 -4.17
CA GLY A 55 2.66 14.35 -4.97
C GLY A 55 3.96 14.41 -4.17
N SER A 56 3.91 14.91 -2.92
CA SER A 56 5.07 14.94 -2.01
C SER A 56 5.66 13.55 -1.68
N ARG A 57 4.92 12.48 -1.99
CA ARG A 57 5.30 11.08 -1.76
C ARG A 57 5.63 10.34 -3.05
N ASN A 58 5.95 11.09 -4.12
CA ASN A 58 6.24 10.55 -5.45
C ASN A 58 5.07 9.72 -6.03
N VAL A 59 3.84 10.14 -5.71
CA VAL A 59 2.60 9.60 -6.28
C VAL A 59 2.04 10.63 -7.24
N ARG A 60 1.94 10.26 -8.53
CA ARG A 60 1.27 11.07 -9.54
C ARG A 60 -0.22 10.79 -9.50
N VAL A 61 -1.04 11.83 -9.46
CA VAL A 61 -2.49 11.70 -9.60
C VAL A 61 -2.88 12.10 -11.02
N VAL A 62 -3.63 11.21 -11.68
CA VAL A 62 -4.12 11.39 -13.03
C VAL A 62 -5.64 11.23 -12.99
N VAL A 63 -6.35 12.23 -13.46
CA VAL A 63 -7.82 12.18 -13.54
C VAL A 63 -8.20 11.76 -14.95
N ILE A 64 -9.02 10.73 -15.09
CA ILE A 64 -9.54 10.26 -16.38
C ILE A 64 -11.02 10.57 -16.43
N THR A 65 -11.45 11.30 -17.45
CA THR A 65 -12.84 11.72 -17.61
C THR A 65 -13.29 11.46 -19.04
N GLN A 66 -14.61 11.35 -19.21
CA GLN A 66 -15.23 11.42 -20.54
C GLN A 66 -15.72 12.86 -20.85
N GLY A 67 -15.30 13.84 -20.04
CA GLY A 67 -15.65 15.25 -20.23
C GLY A 67 -14.84 15.88 -21.37
N GLY A 68 -15.45 16.80 -22.13
CA GLY A 68 -14.77 17.48 -23.24
C GLY A 68 -13.53 18.28 -22.81
N LEU A 69 -12.69 18.63 -23.79
CA LEU A 69 -11.40 19.32 -23.56
C LEU A 69 -11.53 20.57 -22.67
N GLY A 70 -12.54 21.41 -22.90
CA GLY A 70 -12.78 22.62 -22.11
C GLY A 70 -13.11 22.33 -20.64
N ALA A 71 -13.96 21.34 -20.35
CA ALA A 71 -14.27 20.95 -18.98
C ALA A 71 -13.03 20.42 -18.24
N ASN A 72 -12.18 19.67 -18.93
CA ASN A 72 -10.92 19.16 -18.38
C ASN A 72 -9.91 20.29 -18.12
N GLN A 73 -9.83 21.29 -19.01
CA GLN A 73 -9.01 22.49 -18.81
C GLN A 73 -9.46 23.29 -17.60
N ASP A 74 -10.76 23.56 -17.50
CA ASP A 74 -11.34 24.30 -16.38
C ASP A 74 -11.07 23.61 -15.03
N PHE A 75 -11.24 22.30 -14.99
CA PHE A 75 -10.98 21.51 -13.78
C PHE A 75 -9.48 21.51 -13.42
N ALA A 76 -8.59 21.34 -14.39
CA ALA A 76 -7.15 21.41 -14.17
C ALA A 76 -6.72 22.80 -13.65
N MET A 77 -7.30 23.89 -14.18
CA MET A 77 -7.05 25.25 -13.71
C MET A 77 -7.50 25.45 -12.26
N ARG A 78 -8.68 24.97 -11.87
CA ARG A 78 -9.19 25.08 -10.49
C ARG A 78 -8.29 24.38 -9.47
N ILE A 79 -7.59 23.32 -9.87
CA ILE A 79 -6.68 22.53 -9.01
C ILE A 79 -5.27 23.13 -8.93
N GLY A 80 -4.89 24.00 -9.88
CA GLY A 80 -3.57 24.62 -9.92
C GLY A 80 -2.55 23.94 -10.84
N GLY A 81 -3.00 23.33 -11.96
CA GLY A 81 -2.16 23.00 -13.12
C GLY A 81 -1.11 21.90 -12.97
N SER A 82 -1.01 21.27 -11.79
CA SER A 82 0.01 20.24 -11.51
C SER A 82 -0.50 18.80 -11.72
N ILE A 83 -1.63 18.62 -12.42
CA ILE A 83 -2.24 17.32 -12.66
C ILE A 83 -2.52 17.09 -14.14
N ASP A 84 -2.49 15.83 -14.57
CA ASP A 84 -3.02 15.45 -15.88
C ASP A 84 -4.49 15.05 -15.75
N VAL A 85 -5.34 15.78 -16.46
CA VAL A 85 -6.73 15.40 -16.72
C VAL A 85 -6.79 14.85 -18.15
N LEU A 86 -7.04 13.55 -18.29
CA LEU A 86 -7.06 12.82 -19.56
C LEU A 86 -8.48 12.68 -20.08
N LEU A 87 -8.64 12.88 -21.39
CA LEU A 87 -9.89 12.65 -22.12
C LEU A 87 -9.96 11.19 -22.61
N ASP A 88 -10.88 10.43 -22.03
CA ASP A 88 -11.24 9.06 -22.39
C ASP A 88 -12.64 9.07 -23.04
N ALA A 89 -12.73 9.63 -24.25
CA ALA A 89 -14.01 10.02 -24.87
C ALA A 89 -15.02 8.87 -25.04
N ASP A 90 -14.54 7.64 -25.24
CA ASP A 90 -15.35 6.43 -25.41
C ASP A 90 -15.41 5.56 -24.14
N GLY A 91 -14.72 5.97 -23.07
CA GLY A 91 -14.65 5.21 -21.83
C GLY A 91 -13.80 3.95 -21.87
N THR A 92 -13.07 3.70 -22.97
CA THR A 92 -12.34 2.45 -23.19
C THR A 92 -11.25 2.25 -22.13
N VAL A 93 -10.51 3.29 -21.76
CA VAL A 93 -9.43 3.18 -20.76
C VAL A 93 -10.00 2.99 -19.36
N SER A 94 -11.04 3.74 -19.01
CA SER A 94 -11.74 3.61 -17.72
C SER A 94 -12.32 2.20 -17.56
N GLN A 95 -12.94 1.64 -18.61
CA GLN A 95 -13.46 0.27 -18.60
C GLN A 95 -12.33 -0.76 -18.49
N MET A 96 -11.21 -0.55 -19.19
CA MET A 96 -10.03 -1.42 -19.09
C MET A 96 -9.49 -1.45 -17.65
N LEU A 97 -9.32 -0.31 -17.00
CA LEU A 97 -8.82 -0.23 -15.62
C LEU A 97 -9.75 -0.96 -14.65
N ARG A 98 -11.07 -0.80 -14.81
CA ARG A 98 -12.09 -1.52 -14.02
C ARG A 98 -12.05 -3.03 -14.23
N SER A 99 -12.01 -3.48 -15.48
CA SER A 99 -11.96 -4.90 -15.85
C SER A 99 -10.69 -5.59 -15.31
N VAL A 100 -9.54 -4.90 -15.37
CA VAL A 100 -8.29 -5.39 -14.76
C VAL A 100 -8.47 -5.55 -13.24
N CYS A 101 -9.20 -4.66 -12.58
CA CYS A 101 -9.52 -4.78 -11.16
C CYS A 101 -10.57 -5.87 -10.84
N GLY A 102 -11.20 -6.48 -11.85
CA GLY A 102 -12.31 -7.43 -11.68
C GLY A 102 -13.62 -6.74 -11.29
N GLN A 103 -13.77 -5.46 -11.63
CA GLN A 103 -14.97 -4.67 -11.40
C GLN A 103 -15.67 -4.40 -12.74
N ASP A 104 -16.88 -4.90 -12.91
CA ASP A 104 -17.70 -4.64 -14.11
C ASP A 104 -18.90 -3.72 -13.82
N ARG A 105 -19.14 -3.38 -12.55
CA ARG A 105 -20.23 -2.46 -12.14
C ARG A 105 -19.81 -0.99 -12.27
N VAL A 106 -20.75 -0.15 -12.70
CA VAL A 106 -20.56 1.28 -13.00
C VAL A 106 -21.24 2.19 -11.96
N ASP A 107 -21.80 1.63 -10.88
CA ASP A 107 -22.64 2.36 -9.90
C ASP A 107 -21.86 3.30 -8.94
N CYS A 108 -20.60 3.65 -9.23
CA CYS A 108 -19.80 4.55 -8.39
C CYS A 108 -19.52 5.89 -9.10
N GLN A 109 -19.56 6.99 -8.34
CA GLN A 109 -19.24 8.32 -8.89
C GLN A 109 -17.74 8.50 -9.12
N ALA A 110 -16.88 7.76 -8.41
CA ALA A 110 -15.46 7.76 -8.65
C ALA A 110 -14.86 6.36 -8.47
N PHE A 111 -14.01 5.96 -9.41
CA PHE A 111 -13.24 4.72 -9.34
C PHE A 111 -11.75 5.04 -9.33
N PHE A 112 -11.02 4.40 -8.44
CA PHE A 112 -9.60 4.59 -8.27
C PHE A 112 -8.84 3.32 -8.58
N SER A 113 -7.77 3.45 -9.35
CA SER A 113 -6.78 2.39 -9.51
C SER A 113 -5.39 2.95 -9.26
N VAL A 114 -4.53 2.15 -8.65
CA VAL A 114 -3.16 2.52 -8.29
C VAL A 114 -2.21 1.60 -9.03
N LEU A 115 -1.34 2.17 -9.84
CA LEU A 115 -0.17 1.48 -10.38
C LEU A 115 1.03 1.74 -9.50
N GLY A 116 1.78 0.69 -9.19
CA GLY A 116 3.10 0.83 -8.60
C GLY A 116 4.15 1.25 -9.65
N PRO A 117 5.38 1.56 -9.22
CA PRO A 117 6.48 1.98 -10.10
C PRO A 117 6.84 1.01 -11.23
N MET A 118 6.46 -0.27 -11.09
CA MET A 118 6.66 -1.31 -12.10
C MET A 118 5.52 -1.38 -13.13
N GLY A 119 4.58 -0.41 -13.14
CA GLY A 119 3.43 -0.38 -14.04
C GLY A 119 2.36 -1.44 -13.74
N LYS A 120 2.47 -2.12 -12.60
CA LYS A 120 1.51 -3.15 -12.17
C LYS A 120 0.44 -2.56 -11.28
N LEU A 121 -0.79 -3.03 -11.44
CA LEU A 121 -1.88 -2.68 -10.54
C LEU A 121 -1.59 -3.22 -9.13
N VAL A 122 -1.57 -2.32 -8.14
CA VAL A 122 -1.27 -2.62 -6.73
C VAL A 122 -2.50 -2.46 -5.81
N LYS A 123 -3.44 -1.58 -6.16
CA LYS A 123 -4.63 -1.28 -5.36
C LYS A 123 -5.73 -0.69 -6.22
N TRP A 124 -6.97 -0.86 -5.81
CA TRP A 124 -8.13 -0.16 -6.35
C TRP A 124 -9.16 0.08 -5.25
N LEU A 125 -10.07 1.03 -5.46
CA LEU A 125 -11.26 1.24 -4.64
C LEU A 125 -12.35 1.97 -5.44
N ASP A 126 -13.61 1.72 -5.05
CA ASP A 126 -14.73 2.58 -5.40
C ASP A 126 -14.93 3.61 -4.30
N ALA A 127 -15.32 4.83 -4.68
CA ALA A 127 -15.62 5.90 -3.74
C ALA A 127 -16.90 6.65 -4.14
N GLY A 128 -17.52 7.27 -3.13
CA GLY A 128 -18.70 8.11 -3.30
C GLY A 128 -18.39 9.41 -4.05
N ASP A 129 -17.17 9.93 -3.89
CA ASP A 129 -16.64 11.05 -4.65
C ASP A 129 -15.10 11.00 -4.75
N LEU A 130 -14.53 12.03 -5.38
CA LEU A 130 -13.09 12.14 -5.57
C LEU A 130 -12.30 12.40 -4.28
N GLU A 131 -12.85 13.16 -3.34
CA GLU A 131 -12.15 13.56 -2.11
C GLU A 131 -12.06 12.39 -1.14
N ASP A 132 -13.17 11.68 -0.92
CA ASP A 132 -13.23 10.48 -0.09
C ASP A 132 -12.25 9.41 -0.58
N GLY A 133 -12.21 9.20 -1.90
CA GLY A 133 -11.29 8.23 -2.50
C GLY A 133 -9.83 8.63 -2.33
N LEU A 134 -9.49 9.91 -2.53
CA LEU A 134 -8.13 10.40 -2.31
C LEU A 134 -7.72 10.45 -0.83
N GLU A 135 -8.67 10.62 0.09
CA GLU A 135 -8.42 10.56 1.53
C GLU A 135 -8.07 9.12 1.94
N ALA A 136 -8.85 8.13 1.51
CA ALA A 136 -8.55 6.71 1.71
C ALA A 136 -7.20 6.30 1.08
N LEU A 137 -6.84 6.88 -0.06
CA LEU A 137 -5.53 6.67 -0.67
C LEU A 137 -4.40 7.40 0.06
N ASN A 138 -4.62 8.60 0.58
CA ASN A 138 -3.62 9.27 1.41
C ASN A 138 -3.27 8.46 2.65
N ASP A 139 -4.23 7.75 3.25
CA ASP A 139 -3.98 6.81 4.34
C ASP A 139 -3.17 5.60 3.87
N TYR A 140 -3.47 5.06 2.69
CA TYR A 140 -2.67 4.00 2.08
C TYR A 140 -1.21 4.45 1.85
N PHE A 141 -1.03 5.68 1.36
CA PHE A 141 0.25 6.32 1.15
C PHE A 141 0.82 7.00 2.40
N SER A 142 0.22 6.81 3.58
CA SER A 142 0.73 7.42 4.83
C SER A 142 2.06 6.84 5.27
N ALA A 143 2.43 5.66 4.76
CA ALA A 143 3.75 5.09 4.94
C ALA A 143 4.83 5.99 4.31
N LYS A 144 5.94 6.20 5.04
CA LYS A 144 7.11 6.95 4.55
C LYS A 144 7.81 6.23 3.40
N ARG A 145 7.58 4.92 3.26
CA ARG A 145 8.14 4.06 2.22
C ARG A 145 7.02 3.29 1.55
N LEU A 146 7.05 3.24 0.23
CA LEU A 146 6.02 2.66 -0.61
C LEU A 146 6.58 1.53 -1.46
N ILE A 147 5.73 0.92 -2.29
CA ILE A 147 6.19 -0.05 -3.30
C ILE A 147 7.24 0.62 -4.20
N GLY A 148 8.33 -0.07 -4.50
CA GLY A 148 9.51 0.45 -5.20
C GLY A 148 10.59 0.99 -4.26
N ASP A 149 10.25 1.40 -3.05
CA ASP A 149 11.25 1.82 -2.07
C ASP A 149 11.95 0.61 -1.44
N ARG A 150 13.21 0.81 -1.06
CA ARG A 150 13.89 -0.11 -0.15
C ARG A 150 13.35 0.05 1.26
N VAL A 151 13.22 -1.04 2.00
CA VAL A 151 12.96 -0.98 3.45
C VAL A 151 14.08 -0.19 4.18
N PRO A 152 13.83 0.41 5.35
CA PRO A 152 14.85 1.13 6.12
C PRO A 152 15.98 0.18 6.47
N ASN A 153 17.24 0.61 6.38
CA ASN A 153 18.39 -0.17 6.83
C ASN A 153 18.67 0.11 8.32
N VAL A 154 18.13 -0.72 9.21
CA VAL A 154 18.18 -0.53 10.68
C VAL A 154 18.33 -1.87 11.38
N PRO A 155 18.88 -1.93 12.60
CA PRO A 155 19.00 -3.18 13.34
C PRO A 155 17.61 -3.72 13.73
N LEU A 156 17.42 -5.02 13.50
CA LEU A 156 16.31 -5.83 14.00
C LEU A 156 16.89 -7.00 14.79
N GLN A 157 16.19 -7.39 15.85
CA GLN A 157 16.66 -8.43 16.76
C GLN A 157 15.79 -9.69 16.67
N GLN A 158 16.39 -10.85 16.84
CA GLN A 158 15.70 -12.12 17.02
C GLN A 158 16.38 -12.87 18.17
N PHE A 159 15.60 -13.52 19.02
CA PHE A 159 16.18 -14.40 20.03
C PHE A 159 16.28 -15.81 19.45
N GLU A 160 17.49 -16.37 19.44
CA GLU A 160 17.78 -17.72 18.96
C GLU A 160 18.83 -18.37 19.86
N HIS A 161 18.67 -19.65 20.20
CA HIS A 161 19.64 -20.43 20.98
C HIS A 161 20.11 -19.76 22.28
N GLY A 162 19.18 -19.09 22.99
CA GLY A 162 19.48 -18.44 24.26
C GLY A 162 20.16 -17.07 24.14
N LYS A 163 20.29 -16.51 22.94
CA LYS A 163 20.98 -15.23 22.70
C LYS A 163 20.17 -14.33 21.77
N VAL A 164 20.32 -13.02 21.98
CA VAL A 164 19.79 -12.02 21.06
C VAL A 164 20.75 -11.88 19.87
N LEU A 165 20.27 -12.27 18.70
CA LEU A 165 20.91 -12.05 17.42
C LEU A 165 20.44 -10.72 16.85
N THR A 166 21.37 -9.83 16.51
CA THR A 166 21.08 -8.55 15.86
C THR A 166 21.62 -8.57 14.43
N ARG A 167 20.76 -8.29 13.45
CA ARG A 167 21.16 -8.08 12.06
C ARG A 167 20.46 -6.84 11.53
N SER A 168 21.06 -6.19 10.54
CA SER A 168 20.34 -5.14 9.81
C SER A 168 19.16 -5.75 9.06
N SER A 169 18.09 -4.98 8.90
CA SER A 169 16.98 -5.31 7.98
C SER A 169 17.48 -5.60 6.55
N ARG A 170 18.55 -4.94 6.09
CA ARG A 170 19.18 -5.29 4.80
C ARG A 170 19.62 -6.75 4.78
N GLU A 171 20.31 -7.23 5.81
CA GLU A 171 20.74 -8.63 5.90
C GLU A 171 19.55 -9.59 6.01
N TRP A 172 18.45 -9.18 6.67
CA TRP A 172 17.24 -10.00 6.75
C TRP A 172 16.55 -10.19 5.38
N PHE A 173 16.59 -9.18 4.51
CA PHE A 173 15.81 -9.15 3.26
C PHE A 173 16.65 -9.23 1.97
N ALA A 174 17.99 -9.17 2.06
CA ALA A 174 18.87 -9.24 0.89
C ALA A 174 18.71 -10.56 0.14
N GLU A 175 18.63 -10.47 -1.19
CA GLU A 175 18.56 -11.62 -2.11
C GLU A 175 17.44 -12.64 -1.81
N LYS A 176 16.41 -12.20 -1.06
CA LYS A 176 15.27 -13.03 -0.66
C LYS A 176 13.96 -12.39 -1.09
N ARG A 177 12.97 -13.25 -1.31
CA ARG A 177 11.55 -12.92 -1.40
C ARG A 177 10.91 -13.18 -0.05
N VAL A 178 10.52 -12.13 0.65
CA VAL A 178 10.09 -12.17 2.06
C VAL A 178 8.69 -11.60 2.21
N VAL A 179 7.80 -12.36 2.83
CA VAL A 179 6.51 -11.84 3.31
C VAL A 179 6.72 -11.30 4.71
N VAL A 180 6.46 -10.00 4.91
CA VAL A 180 6.60 -9.33 6.20
C VAL A 180 5.24 -8.85 6.66
N PHE A 181 4.87 -9.09 7.92
CA PHE A 181 3.69 -8.49 8.53
C PHE A 181 4.05 -7.82 9.85
N GLY A 182 3.56 -6.59 10.02
CA GLY A 182 3.74 -5.80 11.23
C GLY A 182 2.50 -5.83 12.10
N VAL A 183 2.71 -5.85 13.42
CA VAL A 183 1.62 -5.87 14.41
C VAL A 183 1.79 -4.80 15.49
N PRO A 184 0.68 -4.28 16.06
CA PRO A 184 0.73 -3.38 17.21
C PRO A 184 1.44 -3.96 18.44
N GLY A 185 1.39 -5.26 18.67
CA GLY A 185 2.17 -5.88 19.75
C GLY A 185 1.89 -7.34 19.98
N ALA A 186 2.91 -8.04 20.47
CA ALA A 186 2.80 -9.40 20.97
C ALA A 186 1.70 -9.52 22.04
N PHE A 187 1.04 -10.68 22.08
CA PHE A 187 -0.05 -11.02 23.02
C PHE A 187 -1.33 -10.16 22.96
N THR A 188 -1.40 -9.11 22.13
CA THR A 188 -2.65 -8.35 21.97
C THR A 188 -3.71 -9.18 21.22
N PRO A 189 -5.03 -9.03 21.51
CA PRO A 189 -6.05 -10.00 21.12
C PRO A 189 -6.06 -10.34 19.62
N VAL A 190 -6.21 -9.33 18.75
CA VAL A 190 -6.28 -9.54 17.29
C VAL A 190 -4.96 -10.09 16.73
N CYS A 191 -3.81 -9.65 17.26
CA CYS A 191 -2.51 -10.12 16.80
C CYS A 191 -2.28 -11.59 17.18
N ASN A 192 -2.70 -11.97 18.38
CA ASN A 192 -2.48 -13.29 18.96
C ASN A 192 -3.49 -14.35 18.50
N LEU A 193 -4.75 -13.97 18.29
CA LEU A 193 -5.83 -14.91 17.97
C LEU A 193 -6.10 -15.04 16.48
N GLU A 194 -5.71 -14.04 15.67
CA GLU A 194 -6.06 -14.01 14.25
C GLU A 194 -4.83 -13.81 13.35
N HIS A 195 -4.10 -12.70 13.51
CA HIS A 195 -3.09 -12.30 12.54
C HIS A 195 -1.91 -13.29 12.45
N LEU A 196 -1.19 -13.51 13.56
CA LEU A 196 -0.06 -14.45 13.59
C LEU A 196 -0.50 -15.90 13.29
N PRO A 197 -1.57 -16.46 13.90
CA PRO A 197 -2.04 -17.81 13.58
C PRO A 197 -2.33 -18.03 12.09
N GLY A 198 -2.90 -17.03 11.40
CA GLY A 198 -3.12 -17.09 9.96
C GLY A 198 -1.82 -17.28 9.17
N TYR A 199 -0.76 -16.55 9.53
CA TYR A 199 0.55 -16.71 8.89
C TYR A 199 1.24 -18.04 9.25
N ILE A 200 1.08 -18.52 10.49
CA ILE A 200 1.59 -19.86 10.88
C ILE A 200 0.96 -20.94 10.00
N ALA A 201 -0.37 -20.93 9.82
CA ALA A 201 -1.08 -21.88 8.99
C ALA A 201 -0.70 -21.77 7.50
N ALA A 202 -0.49 -20.55 7.00
CA ALA A 202 -0.16 -20.28 5.60
C ALA A 202 1.33 -20.44 5.26
N ALA A 203 2.23 -20.46 6.24
CA ALA A 203 3.68 -20.40 6.01
C ALA A 203 4.16 -21.49 5.05
N GLY A 204 3.70 -22.74 5.22
CA GLY A 204 4.05 -23.83 4.31
C GLY A 204 3.68 -23.56 2.85
N GLN A 205 2.49 -23.00 2.61
CA GLN A 205 2.02 -22.66 1.27
C GLN A 205 2.78 -21.46 0.69
N MET A 206 3.11 -20.46 1.50
CA MET A 206 3.91 -19.31 1.06
C MET A 206 5.29 -19.77 0.57
N HIS A 207 5.95 -20.65 1.31
CA HIS A 207 7.26 -21.18 0.91
C HIS A 207 7.16 -22.02 -0.38
N ALA A 208 6.10 -22.82 -0.53
CA ALA A 208 5.85 -23.56 -1.77
C ALA A 208 5.63 -22.64 -2.99
N ARG A 209 5.28 -21.36 -2.78
CA ARG A 209 5.13 -20.33 -3.83
C ARG A 209 6.35 -19.41 -3.96
N GLY A 210 7.52 -19.86 -3.49
CA GLY A 210 8.80 -19.17 -3.67
C GLY A 210 9.05 -18.02 -2.69
N VAL A 211 8.36 -17.98 -1.55
CA VAL A 211 8.73 -17.09 -0.45
C VAL A 211 9.84 -17.76 0.36
N ASP A 212 10.99 -17.13 0.46
CA ASP A 212 12.14 -17.65 1.21
C ASP A 212 11.94 -17.56 2.73
N GLN A 213 11.18 -16.56 3.17
CA GLN A 213 10.95 -16.32 4.60
C GLN A 213 9.63 -15.58 4.86
N VAL A 214 8.94 -15.95 5.94
CA VAL A 214 7.83 -15.18 6.51
C VAL A 214 8.33 -14.51 7.79
N VAL A 215 8.03 -13.22 7.96
CA VAL A 215 8.57 -12.40 9.06
C VAL A 215 7.43 -11.65 9.76
N CYS A 216 7.34 -11.81 11.09
CA CYS A 216 6.54 -10.96 11.95
C CYS A 216 7.43 -9.87 12.57
N ILE A 217 7.01 -8.60 12.54
CA ILE A 217 7.70 -7.49 13.20
C ILE A 217 6.76 -6.82 14.21
N ALA A 218 7.25 -6.57 15.43
CA ALA A 218 6.53 -5.75 16.41
C ALA A 218 7.48 -4.82 17.17
N VAL A 219 6.91 -3.72 17.71
CA VAL A 219 7.60 -2.85 18.68
C VAL A 219 7.52 -3.50 20.07
N ASN A 220 8.26 -4.59 20.21
CA ASN A 220 8.51 -5.35 21.42
C ASN A 220 10.01 -5.73 21.42
N ASP A 221 10.58 -6.02 22.58
CA ASP A 221 11.93 -6.55 22.68
C ASP A 221 12.01 -8.03 22.23
N ALA A 222 13.23 -8.51 21.99
CA ALA A 222 13.48 -9.86 21.47
C ALA A 222 13.01 -10.97 22.42
N TYR A 223 13.04 -10.75 23.73
CA TYR A 223 12.63 -11.75 24.72
C TYR A 223 11.11 -11.94 24.70
N VAL A 224 10.36 -10.84 24.61
CA VAL A 224 8.90 -10.89 24.46
C VAL A 224 8.49 -11.53 23.14
N MET A 225 9.16 -11.17 22.03
CA MET A 225 8.86 -11.77 20.71
C MET A 225 9.10 -13.28 20.70
N ASP A 226 10.14 -13.76 21.37
CA ASP A 226 10.45 -15.18 21.49
C ASP A 226 9.55 -15.94 22.47
N ALA A 227 9.19 -15.33 23.60
CA ALA A 227 8.16 -15.89 24.47
C ALA A 227 6.82 -16.04 23.74
N TRP A 228 6.46 -15.05 22.91
CA TRP A 228 5.25 -15.11 22.08
C TRP A 228 5.34 -16.19 21.01
N ALA A 229 6.50 -16.34 20.35
CA ALA A 229 6.75 -17.41 19.39
C ALA A 229 6.54 -18.79 20.02
N ARG A 230 7.08 -19.04 21.21
CA ARG A 230 6.89 -20.30 21.95
C ARG A 230 5.44 -20.51 22.36
N ALA A 231 4.79 -19.50 22.92
CA ALA A 231 3.40 -19.59 23.39
C ALA A 231 2.43 -19.94 22.26
N THR A 232 2.70 -19.45 21.05
CA THR A 232 1.89 -19.69 19.84
C THR A 232 2.38 -20.87 19.01
N LYS A 233 3.42 -21.58 19.45
CA LYS A 233 4.06 -22.70 18.73
C LYS A 233 4.44 -22.30 17.30
N THR A 234 4.95 -21.07 17.14
CA THR A 234 5.38 -20.53 15.85
C THR A 234 6.53 -21.38 15.28
N PRO A 235 6.39 -21.94 14.06
CA PRO A 235 7.43 -22.75 13.45
C PRO A 235 8.60 -21.89 12.97
N SER A 236 9.77 -22.49 12.79
CA SER A 236 10.98 -21.81 12.28
C SER A 236 10.82 -21.15 10.90
N LYS A 237 9.77 -21.54 10.15
CA LYS A 237 9.38 -20.92 8.88
C LYS A 237 8.83 -19.49 9.05
N VAL A 238 8.49 -19.07 10.26
CA VAL A 238 8.06 -17.70 10.57
C VAL A 238 9.04 -17.10 11.57
N ALA A 239 9.84 -16.13 11.13
CA ALA A 239 10.76 -15.42 11.99
C ALA A 239 10.06 -14.31 12.76
N MET A 240 10.32 -14.24 14.06
CA MET A 240 9.70 -13.29 14.99
C MET A 240 10.73 -12.21 15.35
N LEU A 241 10.69 -11.08 14.64
CA LEU A 241 11.68 -10.01 14.77
C LEU A 241 11.19 -8.88 15.69
N ALA A 242 12.07 -8.49 16.60
CA ALA A 242 11.89 -7.37 17.50
C ALA A 242 12.42 -6.06 16.89
N ASP A 243 11.53 -5.08 16.77
CA ASP A 243 11.85 -3.67 16.53
C ASP A 243 11.72 -2.90 17.86
N GLY A 244 12.45 -3.33 18.88
CA GLY A 244 12.23 -2.89 20.27
C GLY A 244 12.29 -1.37 20.49
N SER A 245 13.07 -0.64 19.68
CA SER A 245 13.13 0.83 19.73
C SER A 245 12.28 1.55 18.66
N GLY A 246 11.47 0.81 17.88
CA GLY A 246 10.61 1.34 16.84
C GLY A 246 11.36 1.97 15.65
N ARG A 247 12.63 1.61 15.41
CA ARG A 247 13.46 2.22 14.35
C ARG A 247 12.96 1.82 12.97
N PHE A 248 12.63 0.54 12.79
CA PHE A 248 12.08 0.05 11.53
C PHE A 248 10.70 0.66 11.28
N THR A 249 9.83 0.61 12.29
CA THR A 249 8.47 1.15 12.27
C THR A 249 8.44 2.63 11.92
N ARG A 250 9.25 3.47 12.59
CA ARG A 250 9.39 4.90 12.24
C ARG A 250 9.98 5.10 10.85
N GLY A 251 10.99 4.30 10.48
CA GLY A 251 11.63 4.36 9.16
C GLY A 251 10.67 4.04 8.01
N MET A 252 9.68 3.18 8.27
CA MET A 252 8.56 2.87 7.38
C MET A 252 7.44 3.92 7.42
N GLY A 253 7.43 4.82 8.41
CA GLY A 253 6.31 5.76 8.63
C GLY A 253 5.04 5.09 9.14
N LEU A 254 5.16 3.93 9.79
CA LEU A 254 4.03 3.11 10.26
C LEU A 254 3.89 3.17 11.78
N SER A 255 4.28 4.29 12.39
CA SER A 255 4.13 4.51 13.83
C SER A 255 2.67 4.74 14.20
N LEU A 256 2.28 4.21 15.36
CA LEU A 256 0.95 4.34 15.94
C LEU A 256 1.10 4.67 17.43
N ASP A 257 0.55 5.79 17.89
CA ASP A 257 0.54 6.13 19.31
C ASP A 257 -0.67 5.49 20.00
N LEU A 258 -0.41 4.56 20.94
CA LEU A 258 -1.41 3.90 21.77
C LEU A 258 -1.18 4.21 23.26
N SER A 259 -0.58 5.36 23.57
CA SER A 259 -0.33 5.79 24.96
C SER A 259 -1.61 5.89 25.78
N GLY A 260 -2.72 6.31 25.17
CA GLY A 260 -4.04 6.34 25.83
C GLY A 260 -4.56 4.96 26.26
N ALA A 261 -4.06 3.89 25.64
CA ALA A 261 -4.33 2.50 26.02
C ALA A 261 -3.20 1.88 26.88
N GLY A 262 -2.22 2.68 27.32
CA GLY A 262 -1.08 2.22 28.13
C GLY A 262 0.00 1.45 27.35
N LEU A 263 -0.03 1.48 26.02
CA LEU A 263 0.89 0.69 25.18
C LEU A 263 2.07 1.49 24.62
N GLY A 264 1.98 2.82 24.63
CA GLY A 264 2.98 3.72 24.05
C GLY A 264 3.02 3.68 22.52
N MET A 265 4.17 4.04 21.95
CA MET A 265 4.41 4.00 20.51
C MET A 265 4.53 2.56 20.00
N ARG A 266 3.70 2.19 19.04
CA ARG A 266 3.62 0.86 18.40
C ARG A 266 3.71 0.95 16.88
N SER A 267 3.62 -0.21 16.22
CA SER A 267 3.48 -0.33 14.77
C SER A 267 2.01 -0.37 14.38
N ARG A 268 1.64 0.27 13.28
CA ARG A 268 0.37 0.00 12.59
C ARG A 268 0.33 -1.46 12.15
N ARG A 269 -0.86 -2.00 11.92
CA ARG A 269 -1.01 -3.34 11.30
C ARG A 269 -0.80 -3.21 9.80
N TYR A 270 0.07 -4.05 9.24
CA TYR A 270 0.32 -4.09 7.81
C TYR A 270 0.88 -5.46 7.38
N ALA A 271 0.88 -5.71 6.07
CA ALA A 271 1.65 -6.76 5.44
C ALA A 271 2.29 -6.25 4.15
N MET A 272 3.46 -6.77 3.80
CA MET A 272 4.18 -6.42 2.60
C MET A 272 4.92 -7.62 2.03
N LEU A 273 5.14 -7.60 0.72
CA LEU A 273 6.03 -8.52 0.03
C LEU A 273 7.28 -7.74 -0.37
N VAL A 274 8.44 -8.26 0.01
CA VAL A 274 9.75 -7.61 -0.18
C VAL A 274 10.65 -8.53 -0.99
N GLU A 275 11.27 -8.03 -2.05
CA GLU A 275 12.23 -8.76 -2.88
C GLU A 275 13.58 -8.01 -2.88
N GLY A 276 14.65 -8.65 -2.40
CA GLY A 276 15.98 -8.04 -2.35
C GLY A 276 16.02 -6.73 -1.53
N GLY A 277 15.18 -6.65 -0.51
CA GLY A 277 14.98 -5.45 0.32
C GLY A 277 14.14 -4.34 -0.31
N VAL A 278 13.58 -4.54 -1.50
CA VAL A 278 12.64 -3.60 -2.17
C VAL A 278 11.21 -4.04 -1.91
N ILE A 279 10.35 -3.12 -1.51
CA ILE A 279 8.93 -3.38 -1.28
C ILE A 279 8.27 -3.57 -2.67
N ILE A 280 7.71 -4.73 -2.96
CA ILE A 280 7.01 -4.99 -4.22
C ILE A 280 5.48 -5.03 -4.06
N HIS A 281 5.00 -5.20 -2.83
CA HIS A 281 3.59 -5.04 -2.47
C HIS A 281 3.47 -4.55 -1.03
N MET A 282 2.46 -3.75 -0.73
CA MET A 282 2.20 -3.25 0.62
C MET A 282 0.70 -3.08 0.87
N ASN A 283 0.23 -3.60 2.02
CA ASN A 283 -1.12 -3.51 2.54
C ASN A 283 -1.06 -2.95 3.96
N VAL A 284 -1.60 -1.75 4.20
CA VAL A 284 -1.71 -1.15 5.53
C VAL A 284 -3.17 -1.15 5.94
N GLU A 285 -3.45 -1.56 7.17
CA GLU A 285 -4.82 -1.52 7.70
C GLU A 285 -5.23 -0.08 8.06
N ALA A 286 -6.49 0.23 7.78
CA ALA A 286 -7.12 1.48 8.21
C ALA A 286 -7.42 1.46 9.73
N GLY A 287 -7.67 0.28 10.30
CA GLY A 287 -8.02 0.09 11.70
C GLY A 287 -7.24 -1.04 12.38
N PHE A 288 -7.80 -1.57 13.47
CA PHE A 288 -7.17 -2.63 14.26
C PHE A 288 -7.49 -4.05 13.79
N ASP A 289 -8.51 -4.23 12.94
CA ASP A 289 -8.92 -5.51 12.36
C ASP A 289 -7.84 -6.11 11.44
N VAL A 290 -8.01 -7.37 11.06
CA VAL A 290 -7.25 -8.02 9.98
C VAL A 290 -8.14 -8.11 8.75
N ARG A 291 -7.78 -7.41 7.67
CA ARG A 291 -8.48 -7.49 6.38
C ARG A 291 -7.46 -7.63 5.26
N VAL A 292 -6.84 -6.52 4.88
CA VAL A 292 -5.90 -6.48 3.75
C VAL A 292 -4.53 -7.05 4.12
N SER A 293 -4.16 -7.04 5.40
CA SER A 293 -2.88 -7.58 5.88
C SER A 293 -2.93 -9.07 6.21
N GLY A 294 -4.08 -9.74 6.11
CA GLY A 294 -4.22 -11.16 6.44
C GLY A 294 -3.41 -12.09 5.53
N ALA A 295 -3.06 -13.27 6.05
CA ALA A 295 -2.26 -14.25 5.32
C ALA A 295 -2.95 -14.73 4.02
N THR A 296 -4.27 -14.85 4.01
CA THR A 296 -5.06 -15.18 2.81
C THR A 296 -4.87 -14.13 1.71
N SER A 297 -4.95 -12.84 2.06
CA SER A 297 -4.72 -11.72 1.15
C SER A 297 -3.31 -11.78 0.56
N MET A 298 -2.31 -12.10 1.37
CA MET A 298 -0.93 -12.26 0.89
C MET A 298 -0.73 -13.49 0.02
N LEU A 299 -1.36 -14.63 0.35
CA LEU A 299 -1.30 -15.85 -0.47
C LEU A 299 -1.87 -15.62 -1.88
N GLN A 300 -2.96 -14.87 -2.01
CA GLN A 300 -3.56 -14.54 -3.32
C GLN A 300 -2.59 -13.79 -4.24
N LEU A 301 -1.69 -12.96 -3.68
CA LEU A 301 -0.69 -12.24 -4.45
C LEU A 301 0.41 -13.15 -5.01
N LEU A 302 0.67 -14.28 -4.35
CA LEU A 302 1.72 -15.24 -4.73
C LEU A 302 1.28 -16.23 -5.82
N ASN A 303 0.02 -16.17 -6.27
CA ASN A 303 -0.53 -17.04 -7.32
C ASN A 303 -0.27 -16.52 -8.76
N HIS A 304 0.56 -15.50 -8.93
CA HIS A 304 0.90 -14.88 -10.21
C HIS A 304 2.42 -14.64 -10.31
#